data_AF-A0A124P842-F1
#
_entry.id   AF-A0A124P842-F1
#
_cell.length_a   1.000
_cell.length_b   1.000
_cell.length_c   1.000
_cell.angle_alpha   90.00
_cell.angle_beta   90.00
_cell.angle_gamma   90.00
#
_symmetry.space_group_name_H-M   'P 1'
#
loop_
_entity.id
_entity.type
_entity.pdbx_description
1 polymer ?
#
loop_
_entity_poly.entity_id
_entity_poly.type
_entity_poly.pdbx_seq_one_letter_code
_entity_poly.pdbx_strand_id
1 'polypeptide(L)'
;MAAFPIVPGAAPRGDESEACGAPATWRWPGLSAASFWLPEHDGVGTAHEYAPFVFWLTEAMAPRTLVALGARQGLTYLTFCQAVVRLNLATRCYAVGSGPRDRDDDACAQPLHAEQARTLLAALHDTHYAAISRRLPMGADDALPYFADGEVDLLHLDGRPDYDAALHDFRAWLPKLSARAVVVLHDIHRRQPGFGTWRLWQELGACYPSFALAHNDGLGVLGVGPQPLPALAELFAADAGTRTALHMIYARLGSAVSQRIVIDALDLELASRQDEFERLRHDAGTAHRLVSQAERELHRRNLDVAALREQLVRHLAEQAQQGADLRARLAERDARLSAWGAEREQAAHERARLHAQLASQSEALAELGATRARLRQLEVQSQQIQQTYETALDDAHRALDAAEDRQRRTQVRMAEQGAALAVLRARLRAAEAASARQVIRRWRAALARRFACVRAVAVPSRPTSR
;
A
#
# COMPACT_ATOMS: atom_id res chain seq x y z
N MET A 1 59.21 15.03 11.17
CA MET A 1 60.61 15.37 10.89
C MET A 1 61.23 15.96 12.14
N ALA A 2 61.98 15.17 12.90
CA ALA A 2 62.82 15.66 14.00
C ALA A 2 64.18 14.98 13.81
N ALA A 3 65.15 15.77 13.36
CA ALA A 3 66.51 15.36 13.11
C ALA A 3 67.25 15.24 14.45
N PHE A 4 67.89 14.09 14.68
CA PHE A 4 68.85 13.94 15.77
C PHE A 4 70.25 14.39 15.31
N PRO A 5 71.04 15.06 16.16
CA PRO A 5 72.27 15.72 15.75
C PRO A 5 73.46 14.75 15.71
N ILE A 6 74.25 14.87 14.65
CA ILE A 6 75.56 14.26 14.49
C ILE A 6 76.54 14.96 15.45
N VAL A 7 77.18 14.20 16.34
CA VAL A 7 78.28 14.68 17.18
C VAL A 7 79.53 14.86 16.30
N PRO A 8 80.18 16.04 16.26
CA PRO A 8 81.44 16.24 15.56
C PRO A 8 82.62 16.07 16.52
N GLY A 9 83.65 15.31 16.12
CA GLY A 9 84.94 15.37 16.81
C GLY A 9 85.79 14.12 16.75
N ALA A 10 86.51 13.92 15.64
CA ALA A 10 87.80 13.25 15.66
C ALA A 10 88.71 13.91 14.62
N ALA A 11 89.73 14.62 15.11
CA ALA A 11 90.76 15.29 14.31
C ALA A 11 91.67 14.25 13.61
N PRO A 12 92.35 14.62 12.51
CA PRO A 12 92.96 13.68 11.59
C PRO A 12 94.27 13.13 12.15
N ARG A 13 94.43 11.81 12.09
CA ARG A 13 95.74 11.18 12.28
C ARG A 13 96.29 10.79 10.91
N GLY A 14 97.49 11.29 10.64
CA GLY A 14 98.54 10.57 9.94
C GLY A 14 98.30 10.31 8.46
N ASP A 15 98.98 11.11 7.65
CA ASP A 15 99.28 10.82 6.26
C ASP A 15 100.21 9.58 6.21
N GLU A 16 99.62 8.39 6.10
CA GLU A 16 100.34 7.18 5.71
C GLU A 16 99.76 6.70 4.38
N SER A 17 100.49 7.01 3.31
CA SER A 17 100.30 6.47 1.98
C SER A 17 100.65 4.98 1.98
N GLU A 18 99.78 4.14 2.55
CA GLU A 18 99.78 2.72 2.23
C GLU A 18 98.90 2.49 1.01
N ALA A 19 99.49 1.89 -0.02
CA ALA A 19 98.81 1.46 -1.22
C ALA A 19 97.49 0.76 -0.84
N CYS A 20 96.37 1.30 -1.34
CA CYS A 20 95.04 0.74 -1.17
C CYS A 20 94.96 -0.58 -1.95
N GLY A 21 95.55 -1.65 -1.40
CA GLY A 21 95.25 -3.01 -1.77
C GLY A 21 93.78 -3.22 -1.47
N ALA A 22 93.02 -3.69 -2.46
CA ALA A 22 91.62 -4.06 -2.29
C ALA A 22 91.47 -4.87 -0.99
N PRO A 23 90.47 -4.58 -0.13
CA PRO A 23 90.29 -5.33 1.10
C PRO A 23 90.20 -6.81 0.74
N ALA A 24 90.96 -7.64 1.47
CA ALA A 24 90.99 -9.08 1.29
C ALA A 24 89.55 -9.59 1.10
N THR A 25 89.25 -10.12 -0.09
CA THR A 25 87.91 -10.59 -0.42
C THR A 25 87.52 -11.61 0.64
N TRP A 26 86.50 -11.30 1.45
CA TRP A 26 85.89 -12.23 2.38
C TRP A 26 85.44 -13.46 1.60
N ARG A 27 86.23 -14.54 1.64
CA ARG A 27 85.93 -15.81 1.01
C ARG A 27 85.53 -16.79 2.10
N TRP A 28 84.24 -17.00 2.25
CA TRP A 28 83.71 -18.09 3.07
C TRP A 28 83.38 -19.28 2.16
N PRO A 29 83.93 -20.47 2.43
CA PRO A 29 83.58 -21.65 1.66
C PRO A 29 82.09 -21.90 1.83
N GLY A 30 81.37 -22.17 0.73
CA GLY A 30 79.92 -22.38 0.82
C GLY A 30 79.06 -21.12 0.79
N LEU A 31 79.60 -19.91 0.63
CA LEU A 31 78.81 -18.67 0.68
C LEU A 31 79.27 -17.66 -0.39
N SER A 32 78.33 -17.01 -1.06
CA SER A 32 78.61 -15.93 -2.02
C SER A 32 77.46 -14.91 -2.09
N ALA A 33 77.59 -13.91 -2.97
CA ALA A 33 76.50 -12.97 -3.24
C ALA A 33 75.23 -13.68 -3.75
N ALA A 34 75.38 -14.79 -4.50
CA ALA A 34 74.26 -15.58 -5.00
C ALA A 34 73.42 -16.18 -3.86
N SER A 35 74.04 -16.48 -2.71
CA SER A 35 73.34 -16.98 -1.52
C SER A 35 72.26 -16.03 -0.99
N PHE A 36 72.34 -14.73 -1.30
CA PHE A 36 71.41 -13.72 -0.80
C PHE A 36 70.29 -13.39 -1.81
N TRP A 37 70.23 -14.09 -2.94
CA TRP A 37 69.14 -13.91 -3.89
C TRP A 37 67.84 -14.52 -3.37
N LEU A 38 66.74 -13.91 -3.80
CA LEU A 38 65.39 -14.39 -3.53
C LEU A 38 64.87 -15.17 -4.75
N PRO A 39 64.15 -16.28 -4.54
CA PRO A 39 63.43 -16.93 -5.62
C PRO A 39 62.38 -15.98 -6.22
N GLU A 40 62.19 -16.05 -7.54
CA GLU A 40 61.18 -15.27 -8.27
C GLU A 40 59.81 -15.95 -8.29
N HIS A 41 59.76 -17.23 -7.90
CA HIS A 41 58.55 -18.04 -7.95
C HIS A 41 58.30 -18.65 -6.58
N ASP A 42 57.10 -18.38 -6.09
CA ASP A 42 56.58 -18.94 -4.85
C ASP A 42 55.72 -20.16 -5.16
N GLY A 43 55.72 -21.14 -4.27
CA GLY A 43 54.77 -22.23 -4.33
C GLY A 43 54.68 -23.02 -3.04
N VAL A 44 54.07 -24.20 -3.12
CA VAL A 44 53.69 -24.98 -1.94
C VAL A 44 54.84 -25.90 -1.52
N GLY A 45 55.30 -25.77 -0.27
CA GLY A 45 56.28 -26.68 0.35
C GLY A 45 57.52 -25.99 0.92
N THR A 46 58.35 -26.77 1.61
CA THR A 46 59.59 -26.32 2.31
C THR A 46 60.79 -26.16 1.37
N ALA A 47 60.65 -26.53 0.09
CA ALA A 47 61.71 -26.52 -0.92
C ALA A 47 62.32 -25.13 -1.17
N HIS A 48 61.56 -24.05 -0.97
CA HIS A 48 62.00 -22.66 -1.13
C HIS A 48 63.06 -22.24 -0.12
N GLU A 49 63.08 -22.87 1.06
CA GLU A 49 64.04 -22.49 2.10
C GLU A 49 65.49 -22.86 1.73
N TYR A 50 65.66 -23.79 0.79
CA TYR A 50 66.97 -24.12 0.25
C TYR A 50 67.36 -23.25 -0.96
N ALA A 51 66.49 -22.36 -1.44
CA ALA A 51 66.79 -21.53 -2.61
C ALA A 51 68.10 -20.74 -2.49
N PRO A 52 68.41 -20.09 -1.34
CA PRO A 52 69.71 -19.49 -1.07
C PRO A 52 70.91 -20.41 -1.36
N PHE A 53 70.85 -21.66 -0.89
CA PHE A 53 71.93 -22.62 -1.08
C PHE A 53 72.01 -23.10 -2.53
N VAL A 54 70.86 -23.28 -3.17
CA VAL A 54 70.75 -23.65 -4.59
C VAL A 54 71.37 -22.59 -5.51
N PHE A 55 71.16 -21.30 -5.21
CA PHE A 55 71.80 -20.21 -5.95
C PHE A 55 73.33 -20.29 -5.85
N TRP A 56 73.86 -20.43 -4.64
CA TRP A 56 75.30 -20.60 -4.43
C TRP A 56 75.83 -21.86 -5.12
N LEU A 57 75.14 -22.99 -4.98
CA LEU A 57 75.56 -24.25 -5.58
C LEU A 57 75.67 -24.13 -7.09
N THR A 58 74.70 -23.48 -7.73
CA THR A 58 74.71 -23.26 -9.19
C THR A 58 75.87 -22.38 -9.62
N GLU A 59 76.15 -21.31 -8.86
CA GLU A 59 77.30 -20.42 -9.11
C GLU A 59 78.64 -21.15 -8.96
N ALA A 60 78.80 -21.88 -7.85
CA ALA A 60 80.01 -22.64 -7.55
C ALA A 60 80.29 -23.74 -8.58
N MET A 61 79.23 -24.31 -9.15
CA MET A 61 79.32 -25.40 -10.12
C MET A 61 79.45 -24.95 -11.57
N ALA A 62 78.72 -23.89 -11.96
CA ALA A 62 78.49 -23.52 -13.34
C ALA A 62 78.24 -24.75 -14.25
N PRO A 63 77.21 -25.59 -13.95
CA PRO A 63 77.06 -26.89 -14.60
C PRO A 63 76.79 -26.74 -16.09
N ARG A 64 77.30 -27.64 -16.94
CA ARG A 64 76.98 -27.65 -18.38
C ARG A 64 75.61 -28.24 -18.65
N THR A 65 75.26 -29.27 -17.89
CA THR A 65 74.00 -29.99 -17.99
C THR A 65 73.45 -30.24 -16.59
N LEU A 66 72.22 -29.77 -16.37
CA LEU A 66 71.47 -29.95 -15.14
C LEU A 66 70.23 -30.79 -15.45
N VAL A 67 70.02 -31.85 -14.67
CA VAL A 67 68.84 -32.70 -14.79
C VAL A 67 68.16 -32.83 -13.44
N ALA A 68 66.87 -32.53 -13.38
CA ALA A 68 66.03 -32.78 -12.21
C ALA A 68 65.06 -33.93 -12.49
N LEU A 69 65.11 -34.96 -11.66
CA LEU A 69 64.22 -36.11 -11.72
C LEU A 69 63.03 -35.91 -10.80
N GLY A 70 61.85 -36.10 -11.37
CA GLY A 70 60.59 -36.14 -10.67
C GLY A 70 60.15 -34.81 -10.08
N ALA A 71 60.50 -33.68 -10.73
CA ALA A 71 60.21 -32.28 -10.37
C ALA A 71 58.72 -32.00 -9.99
N ARG A 72 58.25 -32.61 -8.91
CA ARG A 72 56.84 -32.76 -8.48
C ARG A 72 56.30 -31.46 -7.92
N GLN A 73 57.16 -30.71 -7.23
CA GLN A 73 56.89 -29.36 -6.77
C GLN A 73 57.62 -28.31 -7.63
N GLY A 74 58.72 -28.71 -8.29
CA GLY A 74 59.41 -27.95 -9.34
C GLY A 74 60.09 -26.65 -8.90
N LEU A 75 59.93 -26.22 -7.65
CA LEU A 75 60.38 -24.90 -7.22
C LEU A 75 61.90 -24.84 -7.03
N THR A 76 62.52 -25.89 -6.49
CA THR A 76 64.00 -26.00 -6.49
C THR A 76 64.55 -26.03 -7.92
N TYR A 77 63.87 -26.73 -8.83
CA TYR A 77 64.24 -26.73 -10.26
C TYR A 77 64.13 -25.33 -10.89
N LEU A 78 63.06 -24.60 -10.61
CA LEU A 78 62.92 -23.22 -11.06
C LEU A 78 64.00 -22.32 -10.44
N THR A 79 64.37 -22.52 -9.18
CA THR A 79 65.49 -21.79 -8.56
C THR A 79 66.81 -22.07 -9.28
N PHE A 80 67.09 -23.33 -9.66
CA PHE A 80 68.25 -23.65 -10.49
C PHE A 80 68.19 -22.90 -11.84
N CYS A 81 67.03 -22.89 -12.51
CA CYS A 81 66.86 -22.18 -13.77
C CYS A 81 67.06 -20.67 -13.60
N GLN A 82 66.51 -20.08 -12.54
CA GLN A 82 66.68 -18.68 -12.19
C GLN A 82 68.16 -18.34 -11.96
N ALA A 83 68.88 -19.20 -11.24
CA ALA A 83 70.32 -19.04 -11.02
C ALA A 83 71.08 -19.05 -12.35
N VAL A 84 70.79 -20.02 -13.24
CA VAL A 84 71.40 -20.13 -14.58
C VAL A 84 71.18 -18.87 -15.40
N VAL A 85 69.95 -18.34 -15.43
CA VAL A 85 69.61 -17.11 -16.16
C VAL A 85 70.36 -15.91 -15.58
N ARG A 86 70.29 -15.70 -14.25
CA ARG A 86 70.90 -14.54 -13.59
C ARG A 86 72.43 -14.54 -13.69
N LEU A 87 73.05 -15.71 -13.67
CA LEU A 87 74.50 -15.89 -13.83
C LEU A 87 74.93 -15.93 -15.30
N ASN A 88 73.98 -15.89 -16.25
CA ASN A 88 74.22 -15.99 -17.70
C ASN A 88 75.08 -17.21 -18.07
N LEU A 89 74.75 -18.38 -17.52
CA LEU A 89 75.47 -19.62 -17.78
C LEU A 89 74.98 -20.28 -19.06
N ALA A 90 75.90 -20.92 -19.80
CA ALA A 90 75.58 -21.77 -20.94
C ALA A 90 75.10 -23.18 -20.51
N THR A 91 74.29 -23.24 -19.45
CA THR A 91 73.75 -24.48 -18.88
C THR A 91 72.52 -24.92 -19.65
N ARG A 92 72.43 -26.22 -19.97
CA ARG A 92 71.20 -26.85 -20.46
C ARG A 92 70.46 -27.51 -19.29
N CYS A 93 69.23 -27.09 -19.05
CA CYS A 93 68.42 -27.62 -17.95
C CYS A 93 67.34 -28.57 -18.47
N TYR A 94 67.12 -29.67 -17.77
CA TYR A 94 66.08 -30.65 -18.07
C TYR A 94 65.29 -31.02 -16.82
N ALA A 95 63.97 -30.84 -16.89
CA ALA A 95 63.04 -31.37 -15.90
C ALA A 95 62.43 -32.66 -16.44
N VAL A 96 62.79 -33.79 -15.86
CA VAL A 96 62.29 -35.13 -16.21
C VAL A 96 61.20 -35.51 -15.21
N GLY A 97 60.03 -35.90 -15.70
CA GLY A 97 58.93 -36.37 -14.87
C GLY A 97 57.56 -36.01 -15.46
N SER A 98 56.49 -36.59 -14.92
CA SER A 98 55.08 -36.47 -15.38
C SER A 98 54.64 -37.53 -16.42
N GLY A 99 55.33 -38.66 -16.49
CA GLY A 99 54.87 -39.81 -17.28
C GLY A 99 53.61 -40.47 -16.70
N PRO A 100 52.80 -41.21 -17.50
CA PRO A 100 51.59 -41.91 -17.02
C PRO A 100 51.84 -42.89 -15.86
N ARG A 101 53.03 -43.49 -15.80
CA ARG A 101 53.42 -44.46 -14.77
C ARG A 101 53.67 -43.86 -13.38
N ASP A 102 53.96 -42.56 -13.31
CA ASP A 102 54.12 -41.84 -12.04
C ASP A 102 52.76 -41.33 -11.49
N ARG A 103 51.64 -41.57 -12.19
CA ARG A 103 50.29 -41.10 -11.81
C ARG A 103 49.56 -42.02 -10.82
N ASP A 104 49.94 -43.29 -10.76
CA ASP A 104 49.21 -44.30 -9.98
C ASP A 104 49.66 -44.37 -8.51
N ASP A 105 50.83 -43.82 -8.17
CA ASP A 105 51.41 -43.83 -6.81
C ASP A 105 51.01 -42.59 -5.95
N ASP A 106 50.10 -41.73 -6.46
CA ASP A 106 49.68 -40.45 -5.86
C ASP A 106 48.74 -40.60 -4.64
N ALA A 107 48.86 -41.68 -3.86
CA ALA A 107 47.97 -41.98 -2.72
C ALA A 107 48.04 -40.95 -1.57
N CYS A 108 49.04 -40.05 -1.55
CA CYS A 108 49.25 -39.07 -0.47
C CYS A 108 48.81 -37.64 -0.81
N ALA A 109 48.48 -37.30 -2.07
CA ALA A 109 48.02 -35.96 -2.43
C ALA A 109 46.62 -36.03 -3.06
N GLN A 110 45.76 -35.06 -2.78
CA GLN A 110 44.49 -34.96 -3.51
C GLN A 110 44.81 -34.71 -5.01
N PRO A 111 44.38 -35.59 -5.93
CA PRO A 111 44.82 -35.56 -7.35
C PRO A 111 44.60 -34.22 -8.05
N LEU A 112 43.55 -33.48 -7.66
CA LEU A 112 43.20 -32.18 -8.22
C LEU A 112 44.25 -31.10 -7.91
N HIS A 113 44.85 -31.12 -6.72
CA HIS A 113 45.89 -30.17 -6.32
C HIS A 113 47.21 -30.45 -7.04
N ALA A 114 47.51 -31.72 -7.34
CA ALA A 114 48.71 -32.12 -8.07
C ALA A 114 48.67 -31.69 -9.55
N GLU A 115 47.52 -31.80 -10.22
CA GLU A 115 47.37 -31.31 -11.61
C GLU A 115 47.49 -29.78 -11.72
N GLN A 116 46.89 -29.05 -10.77
CA GLN A 116 46.99 -27.59 -10.71
C GLN A 116 48.43 -27.13 -10.49
N ALA A 117 49.15 -27.76 -9.55
CA ALA A 117 50.56 -27.48 -9.31
C ALA A 117 51.42 -27.75 -10.55
N ARG A 118 51.19 -28.88 -11.24
CA ARG A 118 51.90 -29.19 -12.51
C ARG A 118 51.62 -28.17 -13.60
N THR A 119 50.36 -27.75 -13.75
CA THR A 119 49.95 -26.76 -14.75
C THR A 119 50.60 -25.40 -14.48
N LEU A 120 50.60 -24.96 -13.22
CA LEU A 120 51.24 -23.72 -12.79
C LEU A 120 52.76 -23.76 -13.03
N LEU A 121 53.41 -24.85 -12.62
CA LEU A 121 54.85 -25.06 -12.84
C LEU A 121 55.20 -25.00 -14.33
N ALA A 122 54.39 -25.66 -15.17
CA ALA A 122 54.58 -25.65 -16.60
C ALA A 122 54.46 -24.23 -17.18
N ALA A 123 53.46 -23.47 -16.75
CA ALA A 123 53.26 -22.08 -17.19
C ALA A 123 54.42 -21.16 -16.76
N LEU A 124 54.86 -21.26 -15.49
CA LEU A 124 56.00 -20.49 -14.98
C LEU A 124 57.28 -20.83 -15.76
N HIS A 125 57.55 -22.13 -15.94
CA HIS A 125 58.69 -22.58 -16.71
C HIS A 125 58.67 -22.04 -18.16
N ASP A 126 57.56 -22.21 -18.87
CA ASP A 126 57.50 -21.85 -20.30
C ASP A 126 57.58 -20.34 -20.51
N THR A 127 57.08 -19.56 -19.55
CA THR A 127 57.14 -18.11 -19.58
C THR A 127 58.56 -17.58 -19.32
N HIS A 128 59.30 -18.18 -18.38
CA HIS A 128 60.55 -17.60 -17.89
C HIS A 128 61.82 -18.33 -18.35
N TYR A 129 61.77 -19.64 -18.62
CA TYR A 129 62.97 -20.48 -18.75
C TYR A 129 63.03 -21.33 -20.02
N ALA A 130 62.04 -21.24 -20.91
CA ALA A 130 61.97 -22.04 -22.15
C ALA A 130 63.20 -21.92 -23.07
N ALA A 131 63.97 -20.83 -22.97
CA ALA A 131 65.18 -20.61 -23.76
C ALA A 131 66.36 -21.52 -23.36
N ILE A 132 66.46 -21.88 -22.08
CA ILE A 132 67.58 -22.63 -21.50
C ILE A 132 67.18 -24.03 -21.02
N SER A 133 65.87 -24.27 -20.89
CA SER A 133 65.31 -25.40 -20.16
C SER A 133 64.27 -26.14 -20.99
N ARG A 134 64.25 -27.47 -20.87
CA ARG A 134 63.26 -28.37 -21.50
C ARG A 134 62.59 -29.24 -20.45
N ARG A 135 61.26 -29.36 -20.51
CA ARG A 135 60.53 -30.39 -19.76
C ARG A 135 60.39 -31.65 -20.61
N LEU A 136 60.68 -32.80 -20.02
CA LEU A 136 60.54 -34.12 -20.61
C LEU A 136 59.42 -34.87 -19.87
N PRO A 137 58.18 -34.91 -20.42
CA PRO A 137 57.01 -35.51 -19.76
C PRO A 137 57.04 -37.04 -19.85
N MET A 138 58.10 -37.64 -19.31
CA MET A 138 58.38 -39.08 -19.30
C MET A 138 59.05 -39.47 -17.98
N GLY A 139 59.11 -40.77 -17.69
CA GLY A 139 59.77 -41.27 -16.48
C GLY A 139 61.29 -41.11 -16.53
N ALA A 140 61.94 -41.23 -15.36
CA ALA A 140 63.40 -41.13 -15.23
C ALA A 140 64.14 -42.15 -16.12
N ASP A 141 63.67 -43.39 -16.19
CA ASP A 141 64.25 -44.45 -17.02
C ASP A 141 64.11 -44.16 -18.52
N ASP A 142 62.95 -43.67 -18.94
CA ASP A 142 62.66 -43.35 -20.34
C ASP A 142 63.51 -42.18 -20.86
N ALA A 143 64.00 -41.33 -19.95
CA ALA A 143 64.84 -40.20 -20.28
C ALA A 143 66.33 -40.55 -20.46
N LEU A 144 66.79 -41.71 -19.96
CA LEU A 144 68.21 -42.13 -20.05
C LEU A 144 68.81 -42.10 -21.46
N PRO A 145 68.10 -42.49 -22.55
CA PRO A 145 68.65 -42.47 -23.91
C PRO A 145 68.94 -41.07 -24.45
N TYR A 146 68.37 -40.01 -23.85
CA TYR A 146 68.57 -38.63 -24.29
C TYR A 146 69.85 -38.00 -23.74
N PHE A 147 70.54 -38.67 -22.81
CA PHE A 147 71.76 -38.18 -22.19
C PHE A 147 72.92 -39.13 -22.49
N ALA A 148 74.06 -38.57 -22.91
CA ALA A 148 75.29 -39.33 -23.07
C ALA A 148 75.90 -39.68 -21.71
N ASP A 149 76.70 -40.74 -21.68
CA ASP A 149 77.44 -41.12 -20.48
C ASP A 149 78.45 -40.00 -20.14
N GLY A 150 78.53 -39.63 -18.86
CA GLY A 150 79.37 -38.52 -18.40
C GLY A 150 78.90 -37.10 -18.78
N GLU A 151 77.67 -36.91 -19.25
CA GLU A 151 77.14 -35.60 -19.69
C GLU A 151 76.59 -34.74 -18.55
N VAL A 152 76.02 -35.35 -17.50
CA VAL A 152 75.26 -34.66 -16.45
C VAL A 152 76.19 -34.17 -15.35
N ASP A 153 76.28 -32.84 -15.17
CA ASP A 153 77.11 -32.22 -14.14
C ASP A 153 76.35 -32.04 -12.81
N LEU A 154 75.04 -31.84 -12.87
CA LEU A 154 74.19 -31.69 -11.69
C LEU A 154 72.93 -32.53 -11.84
N LEU A 155 72.75 -33.51 -10.95
CA LEU A 155 71.54 -34.32 -10.86
C LEU A 155 70.77 -33.96 -9.58
N HIS A 156 69.54 -33.51 -9.75
CA HIS A 156 68.63 -33.21 -8.65
C HIS A 156 67.62 -34.35 -8.53
N LEU A 157 67.72 -35.13 -7.45
CA LEU A 157 66.82 -36.23 -7.13
C LEU A 157 65.68 -35.69 -6.26
N ASP A 158 64.57 -35.36 -6.92
CA ASP A 158 63.32 -34.84 -6.31
C ASP A 158 62.13 -35.75 -6.66
N GLY A 159 62.42 -37.03 -6.89
CA GLY A 159 61.47 -38.03 -7.34
C GLY A 159 60.60 -38.60 -6.24
N ARG A 160 60.35 -39.91 -6.33
CA ARG A 160 59.52 -40.59 -5.33
C ARG A 160 60.23 -40.63 -3.98
N PRO A 161 59.50 -40.44 -2.86
CA PRO A 161 60.10 -40.34 -1.53
C PRO A 161 60.59 -41.67 -0.97
N ASP A 162 60.23 -42.81 -1.58
CA ASP A 162 60.61 -44.13 -1.09
C ASP A 162 62.07 -44.47 -1.40
N TYR A 163 62.65 -45.32 -0.56
CA TYR A 163 64.07 -45.67 -0.65
C TYR A 163 64.41 -46.42 -1.95
N ASP A 164 63.57 -47.36 -2.35
CA ASP A 164 63.86 -48.25 -3.49
C ASP A 164 63.83 -47.49 -4.81
N ALA A 165 62.86 -46.59 -5.00
CA ALA A 165 62.80 -45.71 -6.17
C ALA A 165 63.97 -44.73 -6.20
N ALA A 166 64.30 -44.06 -5.09
CA ALA A 166 65.42 -43.13 -5.05
C ALA A 166 66.76 -43.83 -5.33
N LEU A 167 66.94 -45.05 -4.80
CA LEU A 167 68.12 -45.89 -5.06
C LEU A 167 68.18 -46.34 -6.53
N HIS A 168 67.05 -46.73 -7.10
CA HIS A 168 66.93 -47.11 -8.51
C HIS A 168 67.33 -45.95 -9.41
N ASP A 169 66.73 -44.77 -9.22
CA ASP A 169 67.02 -43.56 -10.00
C ASP A 169 68.51 -43.19 -9.89
N PHE A 170 69.07 -43.20 -8.67
CA PHE A 170 70.49 -42.93 -8.46
C PHE A 170 71.38 -43.91 -9.25
N ARG A 171 71.11 -45.21 -9.18
CA ARG A 171 71.90 -46.24 -9.87
C ARG A 171 71.77 -46.16 -11.38
N ALA A 172 70.56 -45.95 -11.89
CA ALA A 172 70.28 -45.85 -13.31
C ALA A 172 70.95 -44.63 -13.95
N TRP A 173 71.02 -43.51 -13.22
CA TRP A 173 71.62 -42.27 -13.68
C TRP A 173 73.13 -42.17 -13.42
N LEU A 174 73.70 -43.02 -12.56
CA LEU A 174 75.13 -43.02 -12.23
C LEU A 174 76.06 -43.02 -13.46
N PRO A 175 75.82 -43.79 -14.55
CA PRO A 175 76.66 -43.73 -15.75
C PRO A 175 76.57 -42.41 -16.53
N LYS A 176 75.46 -41.67 -16.36
CA LYS A 176 75.23 -40.37 -17.01
C LYS A 176 75.95 -39.22 -16.31
N LEU A 177 76.42 -39.44 -15.09
CA LEU A 177 77.11 -38.44 -14.28
C LEU A 177 78.54 -38.18 -14.78
N SER A 178 78.88 -36.91 -14.93
CA SER A 178 80.19 -36.45 -15.38
C SER A 178 81.29 -36.60 -14.33
N ALA A 179 82.54 -36.36 -14.75
CA ALA A 179 83.69 -36.37 -13.85
C ALA A 179 83.59 -35.36 -12.68
N ARG A 180 82.76 -34.31 -12.81
CA ARG A 180 82.54 -33.25 -11.82
C ARG A 180 81.15 -33.30 -11.19
N ALA A 181 80.44 -34.41 -11.36
CA ALA A 181 79.03 -34.49 -11.02
C ALA A 181 78.74 -34.30 -9.54
N VAL A 182 77.69 -33.53 -9.27
CA VAL A 182 77.05 -33.42 -7.95
C VAL A 182 75.64 -33.98 -8.02
N VAL A 183 75.26 -34.70 -6.97
CA VAL A 183 73.89 -35.18 -6.78
C VAL A 183 73.28 -34.47 -5.57
N VAL A 184 72.09 -33.91 -5.76
CA VAL A 184 71.32 -33.24 -4.71
C VAL A 184 70.11 -34.10 -4.35
N LEU A 185 69.93 -34.39 -3.05
CA LEU A 185 68.82 -35.16 -2.52
C LEU A 185 67.98 -34.32 -1.56
N HIS A 186 66.67 -34.34 -1.73
CA HIS A 186 65.73 -33.76 -0.77
C HIS A 186 65.31 -34.77 0.30
N ASP A 187 64.61 -34.30 1.33
CA ASP A 187 63.97 -35.11 2.36
C ASP A 187 64.91 -36.03 3.17
N ILE A 188 66.20 -35.67 3.28
CA ILE A 188 67.21 -36.48 4.00
C ILE A 188 66.98 -36.53 5.53
N HIS A 189 66.13 -35.66 6.07
CA HIS A 189 65.69 -35.60 7.46
C HIS A 189 64.22 -36.01 7.68
N ARG A 190 63.45 -36.26 6.63
CA ARG A 190 62.06 -36.73 6.76
C ARG A 190 62.02 -38.20 7.19
N ARG A 191 61.31 -38.52 8.27
CA ARG A 191 61.24 -39.87 8.89
C ARG A 191 59.85 -40.50 8.91
N GLN A 192 58.87 -39.86 8.28
CA GLN A 192 57.49 -40.33 8.26
C GLN A 192 57.35 -41.64 7.46
N PRO A 193 56.34 -42.48 7.75
CA PRO A 193 56.05 -43.66 6.94
C PRO A 193 55.89 -43.29 5.46
N GLY A 194 56.45 -44.11 4.56
CA GLY A 194 56.47 -43.84 3.12
C GLY A 194 57.68 -43.03 2.63
N PHE A 195 58.52 -42.49 3.53
CA PHE A 195 59.75 -41.76 3.17
C PHE A 195 61.01 -42.57 3.53
N GLY A 196 61.90 -42.71 2.56
CA GLY A 196 63.10 -43.55 2.63
C GLY A 196 64.40 -42.89 2.14
N THR A 197 64.35 -41.71 1.52
CA THR A 197 65.54 -40.99 1.02
C THR A 197 66.61 -40.76 2.08
N TRP A 198 66.22 -40.60 3.34
CA TRP A 198 67.17 -40.48 4.44
C TRP A 198 68.06 -41.69 4.68
N ARG A 199 67.58 -42.91 4.38
CA ARG A 199 68.39 -44.14 4.46
C ARG A 199 69.42 -44.15 3.33
N LEU A 200 68.97 -43.81 2.13
CA LEU A 200 69.84 -43.65 0.96
C LEU A 200 70.93 -42.61 1.23
N TRP A 201 70.58 -41.47 1.84
CA TRP A 201 71.54 -40.45 2.24
C TRP A 201 72.60 -40.98 3.21
N GLN A 202 72.24 -41.78 4.21
CA GLN A 202 73.22 -42.36 5.15
C GLN A 202 74.20 -43.29 4.44
N GLU A 203 73.73 -44.11 3.50
CA GLU A 203 74.57 -45.02 2.72
C GLU A 203 75.49 -44.26 1.76
N LEU A 204 74.94 -43.35 0.95
CA LEU A 204 75.70 -42.60 -0.03
C LEU A 204 76.66 -41.60 0.62
N GLY A 205 76.25 -40.94 1.70
CA GLY A 205 77.09 -40.00 2.45
C GLY A 205 78.30 -40.64 3.10
N ALA A 206 78.28 -41.96 3.33
CA ALA A 206 79.44 -42.73 3.78
C ALA A 206 80.41 -43.10 2.64
N CYS A 207 79.92 -43.14 1.39
CA CYS A 207 80.70 -43.51 0.21
C CYS A 207 81.25 -42.31 -0.58
N TYR A 208 80.60 -41.16 -0.50
CA TYR A 208 80.94 -39.97 -1.29
C TYR A 208 81.20 -38.75 -0.38
N PRO A 209 82.09 -37.82 -0.79
CA PRO A 209 82.16 -36.49 -0.20
C PRO A 209 80.79 -35.85 -0.15
N SER A 210 80.36 -35.40 1.03
CA SER A 210 78.96 -35.04 1.26
C SER A 210 78.83 -33.80 2.14
N PHE A 211 77.77 -33.03 1.95
CA PHE A 211 77.37 -31.91 2.81
C PHE A 211 75.85 -31.91 3.00
N ALA A 212 75.38 -31.62 4.22
CA ALA A 212 73.96 -31.64 4.55
C ALA A 212 73.52 -30.35 5.23
N LEU A 213 72.37 -29.85 4.81
CA LEU A 213 71.60 -28.84 5.52
C LEU A 213 70.47 -29.53 6.27
N ALA A 214 70.49 -29.44 7.60
CA ALA A 214 69.60 -30.23 8.45
C ALA A 214 68.29 -29.54 8.87
N HIS A 215 68.05 -28.29 8.45
CA HIS A 215 66.79 -27.61 8.74
C HIS A 215 65.66 -28.19 7.86
N ASN A 216 64.41 -28.11 8.33
CA ASN A 216 63.22 -28.70 7.70
C ASN A 216 63.36 -30.20 7.40
N ASP A 217 63.00 -30.61 6.18
CA ASP A 217 63.06 -32.00 5.73
C ASP A 217 64.45 -32.41 5.26
N GLY A 218 65.41 -31.49 5.22
CA GLY A 218 66.80 -31.72 4.88
C GLY A 218 67.14 -31.61 3.40
N LEU A 219 68.33 -31.08 3.11
CA LEU A 219 68.94 -31.11 1.78
C LEU A 219 70.34 -31.71 1.86
N GLY A 220 70.59 -32.75 1.07
CA GLY A 220 71.89 -33.42 0.95
C GLY A 220 72.55 -33.11 -0.39
N VAL A 221 73.87 -32.94 -0.36
CA VAL A 221 74.71 -32.74 -1.54
C VAL A 221 75.84 -33.75 -1.53
N LEU A 222 76.01 -34.49 -2.64
CA LEU A 222 77.04 -35.50 -2.82
C LEU A 222 77.95 -35.12 -3.98
N GLY A 223 79.27 -35.13 -3.77
CA GLY A 223 80.27 -35.07 -4.83
C GLY A 223 80.53 -36.48 -5.39
N VAL A 224 79.79 -36.86 -6.42
CA VAL A 224 79.87 -38.22 -7.01
C VAL A 224 80.97 -38.31 -8.06
N GLY A 225 81.22 -37.22 -8.78
CA GLY A 225 82.29 -37.15 -9.76
C GLY A 225 83.69 -37.23 -9.12
N PRO A 226 84.64 -37.97 -9.71
CA PRO A 226 86.01 -38.10 -9.18
C PRO A 226 86.83 -36.80 -9.19
N GLN A 227 86.36 -35.73 -9.85
CA GLN A 227 87.03 -34.44 -9.97
C GLN A 227 86.12 -33.32 -9.46
N PRO A 228 85.95 -33.18 -8.13
CA PRO A 228 85.14 -32.10 -7.56
C PRO A 228 85.75 -30.73 -7.87
N LEU A 229 84.89 -29.75 -8.13
CA LEU A 229 85.32 -28.37 -8.32
C LEU A 229 85.89 -27.80 -7.01
N PRO A 230 86.88 -26.88 -7.04
CA PRO A 230 87.55 -26.39 -5.83
C PRO A 230 86.60 -25.88 -4.74
N ALA A 231 85.59 -25.08 -5.11
CA ALA A 231 84.60 -24.55 -4.17
C ALA A 231 83.78 -25.65 -3.46
N LEU A 232 83.51 -26.76 -4.15
CA LEU A 232 82.80 -27.91 -3.57
C LEU A 232 83.73 -28.78 -2.72
N ALA A 233 84.98 -28.96 -3.15
CA ALA A 233 85.99 -29.66 -2.35
C ALA A 233 86.19 -28.96 -1.00
N GLU A 234 86.25 -27.62 -0.99
CA GLU A 234 86.28 -26.82 0.24
C GLU A 234 85.02 -27.01 1.10
N LEU A 235 83.82 -27.02 0.50
CA LEU A 235 82.57 -27.29 1.21
C LEU A 235 82.58 -28.68 1.88
N PHE A 236 82.99 -29.72 1.15
CA PHE A 236 83.00 -31.09 1.67
C PHE A 236 84.07 -31.30 2.75
N ALA A 237 85.21 -30.62 2.64
CA ALA A 237 86.31 -30.65 3.60
C ALA A 237 86.11 -29.73 4.82
N ALA A 238 85.05 -28.91 4.84
CA ALA A 238 84.77 -27.98 5.92
C ALA A 238 84.70 -28.67 7.30
N ASP A 239 85.33 -28.07 8.31
CA ASP A 239 85.30 -28.56 9.69
C ASP A 239 83.89 -28.43 10.32
N ALA A 240 83.70 -29.05 11.49
CA ALA A 240 82.41 -29.06 12.17
C ALA A 240 81.88 -27.66 12.53
N GLY A 241 82.76 -26.71 12.88
CA GLY A 241 82.40 -25.33 13.17
C GLY A 241 81.92 -24.60 11.92
N THR A 242 82.66 -24.70 10.82
CA THR A 242 82.29 -24.12 9.52
C THR A 242 80.98 -24.71 9.00
N ARG A 243 80.79 -26.04 9.10
CA ARG A 243 79.53 -26.71 8.75
C ARG A 243 78.34 -26.21 9.56
N THR A 244 78.52 -26.05 10.88
CA THR A 244 77.48 -25.52 11.77
C THR A 244 77.13 -24.08 11.41
N ALA A 245 78.13 -23.25 11.13
CA ALA A 245 77.91 -21.87 10.71
C ALA A 245 77.14 -21.78 9.39
N LEU A 246 77.52 -22.56 8.37
CA LEU A 246 76.80 -22.63 7.09
C LEU A 246 75.37 -23.12 7.28
N HIS A 247 75.14 -24.12 8.13
CA HIS A 247 73.80 -24.59 8.43
C HIS A 247 72.93 -23.47 9.03
N MET A 248 73.45 -22.72 10.00
CA MET A 248 72.74 -21.59 10.61
C MET A 248 72.49 -20.44 9.62
N ILE A 249 73.47 -20.12 8.78
CA ILE A 249 73.34 -19.08 7.75
C ILE A 249 72.23 -19.45 6.77
N TYR A 250 72.28 -20.64 6.19
CA TYR A 250 71.29 -21.07 5.20
C TYR A 250 69.92 -21.31 5.80
N ALA A 251 69.82 -21.81 7.04
CA ALA A 251 68.52 -21.89 7.74
C ALA A 251 67.90 -20.49 7.92
N ARG A 252 68.71 -19.47 8.24
CA ARG A 252 68.22 -18.10 8.41
C ARG A 252 67.85 -17.44 7.08
N LEU A 253 68.65 -17.66 6.03
CA LEU A 253 68.33 -17.16 4.68
C LEU A 253 67.06 -17.84 4.14
N GLY A 254 66.93 -19.16 4.32
CA GLY A 254 65.73 -19.90 3.96
C GLY A 254 64.49 -19.43 4.70
N SER A 255 64.59 -19.20 6.02
CA SER A 255 63.49 -18.66 6.81
C SER A 255 63.02 -17.28 6.32
N ALA A 256 63.95 -16.43 5.85
CA ALA A 256 63.60 -15.13 5.27
C ALA A 256 62.80 -15.27 3.96
N VAL A 257 63.10 -16.29 3.14
CA VAL A 257 62.29 -16.63 1.95
C VAL A 257 60.88 -17.05 2.36
N SER A 258 60.74 -17.96 3.32
CA SER A 258 59.41 -18.37 3.82
C SER A 258 58.61 -17.21 4.41
N GLN A 259 59.26 -16.33 5.18
CA GLN A 259 58.61 -15.14 5.72
C GLN A 259 58.12 -14.21 4.61
N ARG A 260 58.90 -14.05 3.53
CA ARG A 260 58.51 -13.24 2.39
C ARG A 260 57.26 -13.77 1.70
N ILE A 261 57.21 -15.08 1.43
CA ILE A 261 56.04 -15.75 0.84
C ILE A 261 54.79 -15.53 1.70
N VAL A 262 54.92 -15.65 3.03
CA VAL A 262 53.82 -15.39 3.96
C VAL A 262 53.37 -13.92 3.93
N ILE A 263 54.32 -12.98 3.88
CA ILE A 263 54.00 -11.54 3.79
C ILE A 263 53.26 -11.23 2.48
N ASP A 264 53.76 -11.71 1.35
CA ASP A 264 53.13 -11.46 0.04
C ASP A 264 51.72 -12.07 -0.03
N ALA A 265 51.51 -13.25 0.58
CA ALA A 265 50.18 -13.86 0.71
C ALA A 265 49.24 -13.04 1.62
N LEU A 266 49.74 -12.55 2.75
CA LEU A 266 48.98 -11.69 3.68
C LEU A 266 48.62 -10.34 3.05
N ASP A 267 49.52 -9.74 2.26
CA ASP A 267 49.27 -8.49 1.55
C ASP A 267 48.17 -8.66 0.50
N LEU A 268 48.16 -9.78 -0.23
CA LEU A 268 47.10 -10.10 -1.18
C LEU A 268 45.75 -10.30 -0.49
N GLU A 269 45.71 -11.02 0.64
CA GLU A 269 44.50 -11.20 1.43
C GLU A 269 44.01 -9.86 2.01
N LEU A 270 44.92 -9.03 2.50
CA LEU A 270 44.60 -7.70 3.02
C LEU A 270 43.99 -6.80 1.94
N ALA A 271 44.56 -6.79 0.73
CA ALA A 271 44.02 -6.06 -0.41
C ALA A 271 42.61 -6.53 -0.78
N SER A 272 42.39 -7.86 -0.84
CA SER A 272 41.05 -8.42 -1.11
C SER A 272 40.03 -8.02 -0.05
N ARG A 273 40.42 -8.01 1.23
CA ARG A 273 39.53 -7.60 2.33
C ARG A 273 39.26 -6.10 2.32
N GLN A 274 40.24 -5.28 1.91
CA GLN A 274 40.06 -3.83 1.76
C GLN A 274 39.05 -3.52 0.65
N ASP A 275 39.16 -4.17 -0.51
CA ASP A 275 38.20 -4.05 -1.61
C ASP A 275 36.78 -4.43 -1.17
N GLU A 276 36.63 -5.51 -0.41
CA GLU A 276 35.34 -5.93 0.14
C GLU A 276 34.78 -4.88 1.12
N PHE A 277 35.62 -4.37 2.01
CA PHE A 277 35.23 -3.35 2.98
C PHE A 277 34.79 -2.04 2.29
N GLU A 278 35.48 -1.61 1.25
CA GLU A 278 35.11 -0.43 0.47
C GLU A 278 33.77 -0.61 -0.24
N ARG A 279 33.51 -1.80 -0.82
CA ARG A 279 32.21 -2.14 -1.42
C ARG A 279 31.09 -2.08 -0.38
N LEU A 280 31.27 -2.75 0.77
CA LEU A 280 30.28 -2.73 1.84
C LEU A 280 30.03 -1.31 2.37
N ARG A 281 31.08 -0.49 2.48
CA ARG A 281 30.96 0.92 2.88
C ARG A 281 30.18 1.74 1.85
N HIS A 282 30.40 1.50 0.56
CA HIS A 282 29.65 2.14 -0.52
C HIS A 282 28.16 1.76 -0.46
N ASP A 283 27.86 0.48 -0.30
CA ASP A 283 26.50 -0.03 -0.21
C ASP A 283 25.77 0.52 1.02
N ALA A 284 26.44 0.55 2.17
CA ALA A 284 25.92 1.17 3.39
C ALA A 284 25.61 2.66 3.20
N GLY A 285 26.48 3.40 2.50
CA GLY A 285 26.24 4.80 2.15
C GLY A 285 25.05 5.00 1.21
N THR A 286 24.84 4.08 0.27
CA THR A 286 23.68 4.11 -0.63
C THR A 286 22.38 3.75 0.09
N ALA A 287 22.40 2.72 0.93
CA ALA A 287 21.26 2.36 1.78
C ALA A 287 20.87 3.51 2.72
N HIS A 288 21.86 4.17 3.34
CA HIS A 288 21.61 5.33 4.20
C HIS A 288 20.90 6.46 3.44
N ARG A 289 21.34 6.79 2.22
CA ARG A 289 20.69 7.80 1.37
C ARG A 289 19.24 7.44 1.03
N LEU A 290 18.98 6.17 0.71
CA LEU A 290 17.63 5.67 0.40
C LEU A 290 16.71 5.76 1.62
N VAL A 291 17.20 5.36 2.80
CA VAL A 291 16.45 5.47 4.05
C VAL A 291 16.11 6.93 4.35
N SER A 292 17.10 7.85 4.29
CA SER A 292 16.85 9.27 4.51
C SER A 292 15.92 9.90 3.47
N GLN A 293 15.88 9.39 2.24
CA GLN A 293 14.89 9.82 1.25
C GLN A 293 13.49 9.32 1.60
N ALA A 294 13.35 8.05 1.96
CA ALA A 294 12.08 7.45 2.35
C ALA A 294 11.51 8.12 3.62
N GLU A 295 12.34 8.43 4.61
CA GLU A 295 11.95 9.16 5.83
C GLU A 295 11.39 10.55 5.51
N ARG A 296 12.04 11.28 4.60
CA ARG A 296 11.56 12.61 4.15
C ARG A 296 10.23 12.51 3.40
N GLU A 297 10.07 11.50 2.55
CA GLU A 297 8.82 11.27 1.84
C GLU A 297 7.68 10.88 2.80
N LEU A 298 7.96 10.00 3.77
CA LEU A 298 7.01 9.61 4.80
C LEU A 298 6.59 10.82 5.66
N HIS A 299 7.55 11.67 6.05
CA HIS A 299 7.25 12.89 6.78
C HIS A 299 6.34 13.82 5.97
N ARG A 300 6.62 14.03 4.68
CA ARG A 300 5.78 14.83 3.78
C ARG A 300 4.36 14.27 3.68
N ARG A 301 4.22 12.95 3.44
CA ARG A 301 2.91 12.29 3.37
C ARG A 301 2.13 12.43 4.69
N ASN A 302 2.81 12.36 5.83
CA ASN A 302 2.17 12.55 7.14
C ASN A 302 1.61 13.98 7.31
N LEU A 303 2.35 15.00 6.84
CA LEU A 303 1.86 16.38 6.83
C LEU A 303 0.65 16.54 5.89
N ASP A 304 0.69 15.95 4.70
CA ASP A 304 -0.43 15.98 3.74
C ASP A 304 -1.69 15.32 4.33
N VAL A 305 -1.53 14.16 4.99
CA VAL A 305 -2.64 13.46 5.68
C VAL A 305 -3.20 14.31 6.82
N ALA A 306 -2.34 14.99 7.60
CA ALA A 306 -2.80 15.89 8.65
C ALA A 306 -3.61 17.06 8.10
N ALA A 307 -3.15 17.68 7.01
CA ALA A 307 -3.86 18.77 6.33
C ALA A 307 -5.23 18.32 5.76
N LEU A 308 -5.27 17.15 5.11
CA LEU A 308 -6.52 16.56 4.60
C LEU A 308 -7.50 16.25 5.73
N ARG A 309 -7.03 15.73 6.87
CA ARG A 309 -7.85 15.49 8.05
C ARG A 309 -8.46 16.80 8.57
N GLU A 310 -7.68 17.87 8.66
CA GLU A 310 -8.18 19.18 9.09
C GLU A 310 -9.22 19.74 8.11
N GLN A 311 -8.99 19.62 6.80
CA GLN A 311 -9.97 20.00 5.78
C GLN A 311 -11.28 19.20 5.90
N LEU A 312 -11.19 17.88 6.10
CA LEU A 312 -12.37 17.03 6.28
C LEU A 312 -13.16 17.42 7.53
N VAL A 313 -12.49 17.69 8.65
CA VAL A 313 -13.14 18.16 9.89
C VAL A 313 -13.86 19.49 9.66
N ARG A 314 -13.24 20.44 8.95
CA ARG A 314 -13.88 21.72 8.58
C ARG A 314 -15.14 21.50 7.73
N HIS A 315 -15.06 20.70 6.68
CA HIS A 315 -16.22 20.42 5.83
C HIS A 315 -17.35 19.70 6.58
N LEU A 316 -17.03 18.76 7.47
CA LEU A 316 -18.04 18.09 8.30
C LEU A 316 -18.71 19.07 9.27
N ALA A 317 -17.95 20.01 9.84
CA ALA A 317 -18.50 21.06 10.70
C ALA A 317 -19.42 22.01 9.89
N GLU A 318 -19.02 22.41 8.69
CA GLU A 318 -19.85 23.22 7.78
C GLU A 318 -21.16 22.50 7.41
N GLN A 319 -21.10 21.23 7.04
CA GLN A 319 -22.30 20.44 6.73
C GLN A 319 -23.21 20.25 7.95
N ALA A 320 -22.63 20.05 9.14
CA ALA A 320 -23.40 19.95 10.38
C ALA A 320 -24.14 21.27 10.68
N GLN A 321 -23.46 22.42 10.48
CA GLN A 321 -24.05 23.74 10.65
C GLN A 321 -25.16 24.01 9.63
N GLN A 322 -24.92 23.72 8.35
CA GLN A 322 -25.95 23.83 7.30
C GLN A 322 -27.17 22.94 7.62
N GLY A 323 -26.94 21.72 8.10
CA GLY A 323 -28.00 20.82 8.54
C GLY A 323 -28.79 21.37 9.73
N ALA A 324 -28.12 21.98 10.70
CA ALA A 324 -28.77 22.64 11.84
C ALA A 324 -29.62 23.84 11.40
N ASP A 325 -29.07 24.70 10.53
CA ASP A 325 -29.78 25.87 9.99
C ASP A 325 -31.03 25.47 9.20
N LEU A 326 -30.93 24.44 8.35
CA LEU A 326 -32.08 23.92 7.60
C LEU A 326 -33.15 23.35 8.53
N ARG A 327 -32.77 22.62 9.59
CA ARG A 327 -33.72 22.12 10.61
C ARG A 327 -34.41 23.26 11.35
N ALA A 328 -33.68 24.31 11.71
CA ALA A 328 -34.25 25.49 12.35
C ALA A 328 -35.27 26.20 11.45
N ARG A 329 -34.94 26.38 10.16
CA ARG A 329 -35.88 26.95 9.16
C ARG A 329 -37.13 26.08 8.96
N LEU A 330 -36.99 24.76 8.94
CA LEU A 330 -38.12 23.84 8.87
C LEU A 330 -39.02 23.98 10.11
N ALA A 331 -38.43 23.97 11.31
CA ALA A 331 -39.19 24.17 12.55
C ALA A 331 -39.94 25.51 12.58
N GLU A 332 -39.32 26.59 12.10
CA GLU A 332 -39.98 27.90 11.98
C GLU A 332 -41.15 27.88 10.97
N ARG A 333 -40.99 27.16 9.85
CA ARG A 333 -42.08 26.98 8.87
C ARG A 333 -43.21 26.14 9.43
N ASP A 334 -42.91 25.06 10.13
CA ASP A 334 -43.91 24.19 10.76
C ASP A 334 -44.69 24.93 11.86
N ALA A 335 -44.01 25.75 12.65
CA ALA A 335 -44.64 26.63 13.64
C ALA A 335 -45.59 27.64 12.97
N ARG A 336 -45.18 28.26 11.86
CA ARG A 336 -46.05 29.17 11.07
C ARG A 336 -47.25 28.45 10.47
N LEU A 337 -47.06 27.26 9.90
CA LEU A 337 -48.15 26.47 9.36
C LEU A 337 -49.15 26.07 10.44
N SER A 338 -48.65 25.72 11.63
CA SER A 338 -49.49 25.41 12.79
C SER A 338 -50.28 26.64 13.26
N ALA A 339 -49.65 27.81 13.32
CA ALA A 339 -50.31 29.08 13.64
C ALA A 339 -51.40 29.44 12.61
N TRP A 340 -51.10 29.35 11.31
CA TRP A 340 -52.11 29.54 10.25
C TRP A 340 -53.23 28.50 10.32
N GLY A 341 -52.92 27.25 10.69
CA GLY A 341 -53.91 26.21 10.94
C GLY A 341 -54.88 26.60 12.04
N ALA A 342 -54.35 27.05 13.18
CA ALA A 342 -55.13 27.53 14.31
C ALA A 342 -55.97 28.78 13.97
N GLU A 343 -55.40 29.75 13.26
CA GLU A 343 -56.13 30.93 12.77
C GLU A 343 -57.28 30.54 11.83
N ARG A 344 -57.05 29.59 10.92
CA ARG A 344 -58.09 29.07 10.02
C ARG A 344 -59.20 28.36 10.79
N GLU A 345 -58.86 27.56 11.80
CA GLU A 345 -59.85 26.93 12.66
C GLU A 345 -60.64 27.98 13.43
N GLN A 346 -59.99 28.97 14.04
CA GLN A 346 -60.67 30.05 14.77
C GLN A 346 -61.62 30.83 13.86
N ALA A 347 -61.16 31.20 12.65
CA ALA A 347 -62.00 31.86 11.65
C ALA A 347 -63.17 30.98 11.19
N ALA A 348 -62.98 29.65 11.08
CA ALA A 348 -64.06 28.72 10.77
C ALA A 348 -65.09 28.63 11.90
N HIS A 349 -64.65 28.59 13.16
CA HIS A 349 -65.54 28.64 14.33
C HIS A 349 -66.32 29.95 14.39
N GLU A 350 -65.67 31.09 14.14
CA GLU A 350 -66.34 32.40 14.11
C GLU A 350 -67.36 32.49 12.96
N ARG A 351 -67.01 32.01 11.76
CA ARG A 351 -67.95 31.89 10.64
C ARG A 351 -69.14 31.01 10.99
N ALA A 352 -68.93 29.86 11.62
CA ALA A 352 -70.01 28.97 12.06
C ALA A 352 -70.93 29.65 13.09
N ARG A 353 -70.36 30.38 14.05
CA ARG A 353 -71.11 31.16 15.04
C ARG A 353 -71.96 32.25 14.38
N LEU A 354 -71.38 33.03 13.47
CA LEU A 354 -72.09 34.07 12.72
C LEU A 354 -73.21 33.47 11.86
N HIS A 355 -72.96 32.34 11.19
CA HIS A 355 -73.98 31.61 10.44
C HIS A 355 -75.14 31.17 11.35
N ALA A 356 -74.86 30.63 12.54
CA ALA A 356 -75.89 30.23 13.49
C ALA A 356 -76.72 31.43 14.00
N GLN A 357 -76.05 32.56 14.28
CA GLN A 357 -76.75 33.80 14.65
C GLN A 357 -77.65 34.30 13.53
N LEU A 358 -77.17 34.29 12.28
CA LEU A 358 -77.94 34.70 11.11
C LEU A 358 -79.15 33.79 10.91
N ALA A 359 -78.98 32.48 11.10
CA ALA A 359 -80.08 31.51 11.07
C ALA A 359 -81.14 31.83 12.14
N SER A 360 -80.73 32.06 13.40
CA SER A 360 -81.68 32.42 14.48
C SER A 360 -82.40 33.75 14.22
N GLN A 361 -81.70 34.73 13.64
CA GLN A 361 -82.32 36.01 13.27
C GLN A 361 -83.33 35.83 12.13
N SER A 362 -83.02 34.97 11.15
CA SER A 362 -83.95 34.65 10.07
C SER A 362 -85.21 33.94 10.58
N GLU A 363 -85.07 33.06 11.57
CA GLU A 363 -86.18 32.37 12.23
C GLU A 363 -87.04 33.35 13.03
N ALA A 364 -86.42 34.24 13.82
CA ALA A 364 -87.13 35.31 14.54
C ALA A 364 -87.85 36.28 13.59
N LEU A 365 -87.26 36.61 12.44
CA LEU A 365 -87.91 37.41 11.39
C LEU A 365 -89.10 36.68 10.77
N ALA A 366 -88.99 35.36 10.57
CA ALA A 366 -90.10 34.53 10.09
C ALA A 366 -91.25 34.47 11.13
N GLU A 367 -90.93 34.33 12.43
CA GLU A 367 -91.92 34.39 13.51
C GLU A 367 -92.59 35.76 13.60
N LEU A 368 -91.84 36.86 13.48
CA LEU A 368 -92.39 38.21 13.41
C LEU A 368 -93.28 38.39 12.18
N GLY A 369 -92.89 37.82 11.04
CA GLY A 369 -93.70 37.77 9.83
C GLY A 369 -95.03 37.02 10.04
N ALA A 370 -94.99 35.86 10.68
CA ALA A 370 -96.17 35.07 11.03
C ALA A 370 -97.08 35.81 12.03
N THR A 371 -96.49 36.48 13.02
CA THR A 371 -97.22 37.29 14.00
C THR A 371 -97.91 38.48 13.35
N ARG A 372 -97.23 39.16 12.41
CA ARG A 372 -97.80 40.26 11.62
C ARG A 372 -98.93 39.79 10.70
N ALA A 373 -98.81 38.60 10.09
CA ALA A 373 -99.88 38.00 9.31
C ALA A 373 -101.11 37.70 10.18
N ARG A 374 -100.89 37.21 11.41
CA ARG A 374 -101.96 36.93 12.38
C ARG A 374 -102.67 38.20 12.87
N LEU A 375 -101.93 39.29 13.08
CA LEU A 375 -102.51 40.61 13.38
C LEU A 375 -103.38 41.12 12.24
N ARG A 376 -102.93 41.03 10.99
CA ARG A 376 -103.75 41.39 9.82
C ARG A 376 -105.03 40.55 9.72
N GLN A 377 -104.96 39.26 10.04
CA GLN A 377 -106.13 38.39 10.06
C GLN A 377 -107.14 38.82 11.13
N LEU A 378 -106.67 39.21 12.32
CA LEU A 378 -107.52 39.75 13.39
C LEU A 378 -108.13 41.10 13.02
N GLU A 379 -107.40 41.97 12.32
CA GLU A 379 -107.95 43.24 11.80
C GLU A 379 -109.09 43.00 10.81
N VAL A 380 -108.94 42.04 9.87
CA VAL A 380 -110.00 41.66 8.93
C VAL A 380 -111.21 41.08 9.66
N GLN A 381 -110.99 40.25 10.68
CA GLN A 381 -112.08 39.72 11.52
C GLN A 381 -112.82 40.82 12.29
N SER A 382 -112.09 41.81 12.83
CA SER A 382 -112.70 42.97 13.50
C SER A 382 -113.56 43.78 12.54
N GLN A 383 -113.06 44.05 11.32
CA GLN A 383 -113.83 44.76 10.29
C GLN A 383 -115.09 44.00 9.86
N GLN A 384 -115.02 42.67 9.76
CA GLN A 384 -116.20 41.83 9.47
C GLN A 384 -117.22 41.87 10.60
N ILE A 385 -116.78 41.79 11.86
CA ILE A 385 -117.67 41.93 13.03
C ILE A 385 -118.35 43.30 13.01
N GLN A 386 -117.61 44.36 12.70
CA GLN A 386 -118.14 45.72 12.66
C GLN A 386 -119.19 45.90 11.55
N GLN A 387 -118.96 45.34 10.35
CA GLN A 387 -119.95 45.32 9.28
C GLN A 387 -121.21 44.51 9.65
N THR A 388 -121.06 43.37 10.33
CA THR A 388 -122.23 42.60 10.82
C THR A 388 -123.02 43.34 11.89
N TYR A 389 -122.34 44.15 12.72
CA TYR A 389 -122.99 44.97 13.73
C TYR A 389 -123.80 46.11 13.09
N GLU A 390 -123.26 46.78 12.07
CA GLU A 390 -123.96 47.83 11.31
C GLU A 390 -125.18 47.29 10.55
N THR A 391 -125.05 46.12 9.89
CA THR A 391 -126.19 45.48 9.21
C THR A 391 -127.28 45.03 10.19
N ALA A 392 -126.91 44.51 11.37
CA ALA A 392 -127.88 44.17 12.41
C ALA A 392 -128.59 45.42 12.97
N LEU A 393 -127.92 46.57 13.03
CA LEU A 393 -128.51 47.84 13.46
C LEU A 393 -129.52 48.37 12.43
N ASP A 394 -129.21 48.27 11.15
CA ASP A 394 -130.10 48.68 10.05
C ASP A 394 -131.33 47.76 9.90
N ASP A 395 -131.19 46.47 10.20
CA ASP A 395 -132.32 45.54 10.26
C ASP A 395 -133.22 45.79 11.48
N ALA A 396 -132.64 46.18 12.62
CA ALA A 396 -133.40 46.57 13.81
C ALA A 396 -134.19 47.87 13.62
N HIS A 397 -133.61 48.88 12.95
CA HIS A 397 -134.33 50.12 12.61
C HIS A 397 -135.50 49.87 11.65
N ARG A 398 -135.31 49.02 10.63
CA ARG A 398 -136.40 48.63 9.71
C ARG A 398 -137.52 47.83 10.39
N ALA A 399 -137.18 47.02 11.39
CA ALA A 399 -138.17 46.28 12.18
C ALA A 399 -139.00 47.20 13.10
N LEU A 400 -138.40 48.30 13.58
CA LEU A 400 -139.06 49.31 14.41
C LEU A 400 -140.05 50.15 13.58
N ASP A 401 -139.64 50.62 12.40
CA ASP A 401 -140.51 51.35 11.48
C ASP A 401 -141.74 50.51 11.05
N ALA A 402 -141.53 49.21 10.80
CA ALA A 402 -142.60 48.27 10.46
C ALA A 402 -143.56 47.97 11.65
N ALA A 403 -143.13 48.18 12.89
CA ALA A 403 -143.97 48.04 14.07
C ALA A 403 -144.81 49.30 14.32
N GLU A 404 -144.25 50.49 14.11
CA GLU A 404 -144.97 51.77 14.22
C GLU A 404 -146.06 51.93 13.15
N ASP A 405 -145.81 51.47 11.92
CA ASP A 405 -146.81 51.46 10.85
C ASP A 405 -147.97 50.48 11.13
N ARG A 406 -147.70 49.36 11.82
CA ARG A 406 -148.73 48.42 12.27
C ARG A 406 -149.60 49.01 13.38
N GLN A 407 -149.00 49.80 14.27
CA GLN A 407 -149.69 50.50 15.36
C GLN A 407 -150.57 51.67 14.85
N ARG A 408 -150.13 52.41 13.82
CA ARG A 408 -150.95 53.44 13.16
C ARG A 408 -152.17 52.85 12.45
N ARG A 409 -152.01 51.70 11.79
CA ARG A 409 -153.11 51.02 11.06
C ARG A 409 -154.20 50.45 11.98
N THR A 410 -153.86 50.02 13.20
CA THR A 410 -154.85 49.56 14.19
C THR A 410 -155.59 50.70 14.89
N GLN A 411 -154.96 51.87 15.09
CA GLN A 411 -155.63 53.05 15.64
C GLN A 411 -156.68 53.66 14.68
N VAL A 412 -156.44 53.64 13.36
CA VAL A 412 -157.42 54.10 12.35
C VAL A 412 -158.64 53.17 12.27
N ARG A 413 -158.44 51.86 12.42
CA ARG A 413 -159.52 50.84 12.40
C ARG A 413 -160.47 50.92 13.60
N MET A 414 -159.96 51.33 14.76
CA MET A 414 -160.77 51.54 15.98
C MET A 414 -161.63 52.82 15.92
N ALA A 415 -161.19 53.85 15.17
CA ALA A 415 -161.94 55.09 14.99
C ALA A 415 -163.12 54.97 14.02
N GLU A 416 -163.02 54.12 12.99
CA GLU A 416 -164.10 53.88 12.01
C GLU A 416 -165.26 53.03 12.59
N GLN A 417 -164.98 52.14 13.55
CA GLN A 417 -166.01 51.31 14.19
C GLN A 417 -166.87 52.06 15.22
N GLY A 418 -166.39 53.20 15.74
CA GLY A 418 -167.16 54.08 16.64
C GLY A 418 -168.23 54.93 15.95
N ALA A 419 -168.06 55.27 14.66
CA ALA A 419 -168.98 56.11 13.90
C ALA A 419 -170.21 55.36 13.34
N ALA A 420 -170.09 54.05 13.10
CA ALA A 420 -171.17 53.22 12.52
C ALA A 420 -172.32 52.88 13.50
N LEU A 421 -172.02 52.81 14.81
CA LEU A 421 -173.01 52.47 15.85
C LEU A 421 -173.90 53.66 16.27
N ALA A 422 -173.48 54.90 15.99
CA ALA A 422 -174.28 56.10 16.21
C ALA A 422 -175.42 56.27 15.17
N VAL A 423 -175.22 55.81 13.93
CA VAL A 423 -176.18 55.95 12.83
C VAL A 423 -177.32 54.92 12.90
N LEU A 424 -177.06 53.72 13.42
CA LEU A 424 -178.08 52.66 13.56
C LEU A 424 -179.09 52.95 14.69
N ARG A 425 -178.71 53.74 15.72
CA ARG A 425 -179.64 54.18 16.78
C ARG A 425 -180.64 55.26 16.33
N ALA A 426 -180.36 55.97 15.24
CA ALA A 426 -181.26 57.02 14.72
C ALA A 426 -182.33 56.48 13.74
N ARG A 427 -182.04 55.40 13.00
CA ARG A 427 -182.97 54.86 11.98
C ARG A 427 -184.10 54.00 12.55
N LEU A 428 -183.92 53.39 13.72
CA LEU A 428 -184.98 52.54 14.29
C LEU A 428 -186.14 53.35 14.87
N ARG A 429 -185.91 54.58 15.34
CA ARG A 429 -186.97 55.48 15.84
C ARG A 429 -187.87 56.07 14.75
N ALA A 430 -187.52 55.95 13.47
CA ALA A 430 -188.27 56.54 12.36
C ALA A 430 -189.25 55.57 11.66
N ALA A 431 -189.07 54.25 11.83
CA ALA A 431 -189.91 53.25 11.17
C ALA A 431 -191.25 53.00 11.90
N GLU A 432 -191.37 53.38 13.17
CA GLU A 432 -192.59 53.25 13.98
C GLU A 432 -193.72 54.22 13.56
N ALA A 433 -193.43 55.27 12.78
CA ALA A 433 -194.40 56.35 12.51
C ALA A 433 -195.08 56.34 11.12
N ALA A 434 -194.68 55.45 10.21
CA ALA A 434 -195.10 55.50 8.79
C ALA A 434 -196.14 54.45 8.36
N SER A 435 -196.18 53.27 9.00
CA SER A 435 -197.09 52.20 8.59
C SER A 435 -198.57 52.45 8.96
N ALA A 436 -198.84 53.36 9.91
CA ALA A 436 -200.20 53.71 10.33
C ALA A 436 -201.01 54.54 9.31
N ARG A 437 -200.40 55.06 8.22
CA ARG A 437 -201.05 56.08 7.36
C ARG A 437 -201.42 55.65 5.93
N GLN A 438 -200.99 54.48 5.44
CA GLN A 438 -201.01 54.23 3.99
C GLN A 438 -202.18 53.41 3.42
N VAL A 439 -202.93 52.60 4.18
CA VAL A 439 -203.93 51.71 3.55
C VAL A 439 -205.40 52.10 3.79
N ILE A 440 -205.67 53.02 4.73
CA ILE A 440 -206.91 53.82 4.76
C ILE A 440 -207.16 54.56 3.42
N ARG A 441 -206.14 54.76 2.58
CA ARG A 441 -206.28 55.43 1.27
C ARG A 441 -206.77 54.54 0.12
N ARG A 442 -206.63 53.21 0.19
CA ARG A 442 -207.07 52.34 -0.93
C ARG A 442 -208.59 52.12 -0.97
N TRP A 443 -209.29 52.44 0.12
CA TRP A 443 -210.76 52.43 0.21
C TRP A 443 -211.48 53.53 -0.60
N ARG A 444 -210.79 54.56 -1.10
CA ARG A 444 -211.48 55.74 -1.68
C ARG A 444 -211.39 55.93 -3.20
N ALA A 445 -210.53 55.21 -3.91
CA ALA A 445 -210.24 55.55 -5.31
C ALA A 445 -210.99 54.74 -6.39
N ALA A 446 -211.62 53.60 -6.06
CA ALA A 446 -212.34 52.81 -7.07
C ALA A 446 -213.81 53.21 -7.25
N LEU A 447 -214.38 54.05 -6.37
CA LEU A 447 -215.79 54.46 -6.43
C LEU A 447 -216.09 55.62 -7.42
N ALA A 448 -215.07 56.24 -8.05
CA ALA A 448 -215.25 57.52 -8.75
C ALA A 448 -214.86 57.56 -10.24
N ARG A 449 -214.48 56.44 -10.86
CA ARG A 449 -214.33 56.33 -12.34
C ARG A 449 -215.50 55.64 -13.03
N ARG A 450 -216.67 55.87 -12.47
CA ARG A 450 -217.88 56.18 -13.22
C ARG A 450 -217.48 57.12 -14.38
N PHE A 451 -217.84 56.79 -15.62
CA PHE A 451 -218.32 57.73 -16.65
C PHE A 451 -217.55 59.07 -16.77
N ALA A 452 -216.97 59.45 -17.90
CA ALA A 452 -217.72 59.65 -19.13
C ALA A 452 -216.80 59.96 -20.32
N CYS A 453 -217.01 59.22 -21.41
CA CYS A 453 -216.84 59.70 -22.77
C CYS A 453 -218.15 59.34 -23.50
N VAL A 454 -218.72 60.32 -24.21
CA VAL A 454 -219.69 60.20 -25.33
C VAL A 454 -221.22 60.31 -25.07
N ARG A 455 -221.72 61.49 -25.46
CA ARG A 455 -222.98 61.90 -26.14
C ARG A 455 -224.32 62.14 -25.40
N ALA A 456 -224.78 63.40 -25.63
CA ALA A 456 -226.16 63.91 -25.75
C ALA A 456 -226.93 64.09 -24.41
N VAL A 457 -227.49 65.26 -24.01
CA VAL A 457 -228.14 66.38 -24.72
C VAL A 457 -228.20 67.63 -23.81
N ALA A 458 -228.05 68.82 -24.43
CA ALA A 458 -228.59 70.18 -24.14
C ALA A 458 -228.37 70.91 -22.78
N VAL A 459 -227.67 72.06 -22.79
CA VAL A 459 -228.17 73.46 -23.06
C VAL A 459 -229.63 73.78 -22.62
N PRO A 460 -230.04 75.06 -22.38
CA PRO A 460 -229.49 76.23 -21.67
C PRO A 460 -230.38 76.54 -20.42
N SER A 461 -230.13 77.49 -19.52
CA SER A 461 -230.18 78.96 -19.65
C SER A 461 -230.03 79.59 -18.25
N ARG A 462 -229.48 80.83 -18.20
CA ARG A 462 -229.84 82.04 -17.41
C ARG A 462 -230.95 81.93 -16.30
N PRO A 463 -231.15 82.90 -15.37
CA PRO A 463 -230.38 84.10 -14.96
C PRO A 463 -230.48 84.50 -13.44
N THR A 464 -229.77 85.59 -13.06
CA THR A 464 -230.12 86.75 -12.19
C THR A 464 -230.94 86.70 -10.87
N SER A 465 -230.57 87.68 -10.01
CA SER A 465 -231.33 88.47 -9.01
C SER A 465 -231.56 87.80 -7.65
N ARG A 466 -231.45 88.48 -6.50
CA ARG A 466 -231.96 89.80 -6.10
C ARG A 466 -231.10 90.43 -5.01
#